data_AF-A0A960SIX2-F1
#
_entry.id   AF-A0A960SIX2-F1
#
_cell.length_a   1.000
_cell.length_b   1.000
_cell.length_c   1.000
_cell.angle_alpha   90.00
_cell.angle_beta   90.00
_cell.angle_gamma   90.00
#
_symmetry.space_group_name_H-M   'P 1'
#
loop_
_entity.id
_entity.type
_entity.pdbx_description
1 polymer ?
#
loop_
_entity_poly.entity_id
_entity_poly.type
_entity_poly.pdbx_seq_one_letter_code
_entity_poly.pdbx_strand_id
1 'polypeptide(L)'
;IGCWEWRDCVGVKRYVDAHPTLSKMKVGLYSQCMGGNSQYHAIHRHPELFENVLCMCSPMVVSMAAIYDAFSELQGIQDYQELIDLELLKMGGFVAAEMTPHHWAPSVTMPVLMLQVLEDEWTRNPEDAQKTFDLLGSDDKELFWIKNTKKRFKDGYNHFGRHPETVLSYLEKHMN
;
A
#
# COMPACT_ATOMS: atom_id res chain seq x y z
N ILE A 1 2.42 4.80 -10.96
CA ILE A 1 1.89 4.56 -9.60
C ILE A 1 2.98 3.97 -8.74
N GLY A 2 3.39 4.69 -7.68
CA GLY A 2 4.48 4.32 -6.78
C GLY A 2 5.90 4.55 -7.31
N CYS A 3 6.09 4.59 -8.63
CA CYS A 3 7.39 4.72 -9.28
C CYS A 3 8.01 6.12 -9.18
N TRP A 4 7.20 7.19 -9.12
CA TRP A 4 7.68 8.56 -8.93
C TRP A 4 7.23 9.17 -7.60
N GLU A 5 6.04 8.80 -7.17
CA GLU A 5 5.34 9.31 -5.99
C GLU A 5 6.06 8.97 -4.67
N TRP A 6 6.98 7.99 -4.68
CA TRP A 6 7.85 7.71 -3.52
C TRP A 6 8.70 8.91 -3.11
N ARG A 7 9.02 9.81 -4.04
CA ARG A 7 9.77 11.05 -3.75
C ARG A 7 8.99 11.96 -2.81
N ASP A 8 7.67 11.95 -2.89
CA ASP A 8 6.81 12.73 -2.02
C ASP A 8 6.81 12.15 -0.60
N CYS A 9 6.79 10.81 -0.46
CA CYS A 9 6.96 10.15 0.84
C CYS A 9 8.29 10.54 1.51
N VAL A 10 9.38 10.59 0.73
CA VAL A 10 10.70 11.07 1.21
C VAL A 10 10.65 12.55 1.61
N GLY A 11 10.00 13.39 0.80
CA GLY A 11 9.83 14.82 1.10
C GLY A 11 9.06 15.05 2.40
N VAL A 12 7.95 14.34 2.60
CA VAL A 12 7.16 14.39 3.84
C VAL A 12 8.00 13.95 5.03
N LYS A 13 8.76 12.85 4.90
CA LYS A 13 9.58 12.36 6.02
C LYS A 13 10.65 13.36 6.44
N ARG A 14 11.36 13.94 5.46
CA ARG A 14 12.35 15.01 5.71
C ARG A 14 11.72 16.22 6.38
N TYR A 15 10.50 16.61 5.97
CA TYR A 15 9.79 17.71 6.61
C TYR A 15 9.44 17.39 8.07
N VAL A 16 8.86 16.21 8.35
CA VAL A 16 8.50 15.77 9.70
C VAL A 16 9.72 15.75 10.62
N ASP A 17 10.83 15.19 10.16
CA ASP A 17 12.06 15.05 10.95
C ASP A 17 12.77 16.39 11.21
N ALA A 18 12.66 17.34 10.28
CA ALA A 18 13.23 18.67 10.45
C ALA A 18 12.31 19.63 11.23
N HIS A 19 11.03 19.28 11.44
CA HIS A 19 10.05 20.17 12.05
C HIS A 19 10.29 20.32 13.56
N PRO A 20 10.32 21.55 14.15
CA PRO A 20 10.64 21.78 15.56
C PRO A 20 9.76 21.03 16.58
N THR A 21 8.51 20.77 16.18
CA THR A 21 7.52 20.02 16.97
C THR A 21 7.41 18.55 16.58
N LEU A 22 7.20 18.23 15.29
CA LEU A 22 6.89 16.86 14.85
C LEU A 22 8.07 15.90 15.02
N SER A 23 9.31 16.41 14.92
CA SER A 23 10.54 15.62 15.14
C SER A 23 10.65 14.97 16.52
N LYS A 24 9.85 15.43 17.49
CA LYS A 24 9.82 14.91 18.87
C LYS A 24 8.70 13.90 19.10
N MET A 25 7.84 13.67 18.11
CA MET A 25 6.69 12.77 18.21
C MET A 25 7.07 11.35 17.79
N LYS A 26 6.35 10.36 18.30
CA LYS A 26 6.41 8.99 17.77
C LYS A 26 5.81 8.97 16.37
N VAL A 27 6.43 8.21 15.46
CA VAL A 27 6.01 8.18 14.05
C VAL A 27 5.45 6.81 13.71
N GLY A 28 4.21 6.79 13.22
CA GLY A 28 3.58 5.65 12.58
C GLY A 28 3.12 6.06 11.17
N LEU A 29 3.08 5.09 10.26
CA LEU A 29 2.64 5.34 8.87
C LEU A 29 1.24 4.78 8.64
N TYR A 30 0.43 5.51 7.86
CA TYR A 30 -0.84 5.02 7.34
C TYR A 30 -0.84 5.22 5.81
N SER A 31 -0.59 4.14 5.08
CA SER A 31 -0.28 4.18 3.65
C SER A 31 -1.33 3.39 2.87
N GLN A 32 -2.41 4.10 2.51
CA GLN A 32 -3.59 3.50 1.90
C GLN A 32 -3.45 3.30 0.39
N CYS A 33 -3.81 2.10 -0.08
CA CYS A 33 -3.92 1.74 -1.49
C CYS A 33 -2.62 2.02 -2.27
N MET A 34 -2.69 2.84 -3.30
CA MET A 34 -1.52 3.28 -4.07
C MET A 34 -0.50 4.05 -3.22
N GLY A 35 -0.92 4.66 -2.10
CA GLY A 35 0.01 5.24 -1.12
C GLY A 35 0.95 4.21 -0.50
N GLY A 36 0.51 2.95 -0.35
CA GLY A 36 1.36 1.84 0.06
C GLY A 36 2.46 1.53 -0.97
N ASN A 37 2.14 1.57 -2.26
CA ASN A 37 3.14 1.38 -3.33
C ASN A 37 4.27 2.41 -3.23
N SER A 38 3.89 3.70 -3.12
CA SER A 38 4.83 4.81 -2.97
C SER A 38 5.65 4.69 -1.69
N GLN A 39 5.00 4.34 -0.58
CA GLN A 39 5.68 4.23 0.72
C GLN A 39 6.68 3.08 0.74
N TYR A 40 6.34 1.92 0.18
CA TYR A 40 7.24 0.76 0.16
C TYR A 40 8.47 1.06 -0.69
N HIS A 41 8.27 1.70 -1.85
CA HIS A 41 9.36 2.13 -2.71
C HIS A 41 10.24 3.19 -2.02
N ALA A 42 9.65 4.13 -1.28
CA ALA A 42 10.40 5.12 -0.52
C ALA A 42 11.28 4.48 0.56
N ILE A 43 10.72 3.50 1.31
CA ILE A 43 11.46 2.73 2.32
C ILE A 43 12.60 1.94 1.67
N HIS A 44 12.36 1.32 0.51
CA HIS A 44 13.40 0.60 -0.23
C HIS A 44 14.56 1.52 -0.66
N ARG A 45 14.25 2.73 -1.14
CA ARG A 45 15.25 3.68 -1.65
C ARG A 45 16.04 4.39 -0.54
N HIS A 46 15.37 4.69 0.57
CA HIS A 46 15.90 5.49 1.66
C HIS A 46 15.56 4.87 3.02
N PRO A 47 16.01 3.63 3.31
CA PRO A 47 15.68 2.95 4.55
C PRO A 47 16.09 3.76 5.78
N GLU A 48 17.20 4.53 5.68
CA GLU A 48 17.72 5.39 6.73
C GLU A 48 16.71 6.46 7.19
N LEU A 49 15.84 6.92 6.28
CA LEU A 49 14.84 7.93 6.62
C LEU A 49 13.68 7.34 7.42
N PHE A 50 13.50 6.02 7.45
CA PHE A 50 12.34 5.39 8.07
C PHE A 50 12.69 4.56 9.31
N GLU A 51 13.94 4.61 9.80
CA GLU A 51 14.40 3.87 10.99
C GLU A 51 13.63 4.21 12.26
N ASN A 52 13.14 5.45 12.41
CA ASN A 52 12.35 5.89 13.57
C ASN A 52 10.84 5.64 13.41
N VAL A 53 10.39 4.99 12.33
CA VAL A 53 8.99 4.59 12.16
C VAL A 53 8.72 3.34 12.98
N LEU A 54 7.79 3.46 13.94
CA LEU A 54 7.49 2.39 14.90
C LEU A 54 6.61 1.28 14.30
N CYS A 55 5.72 1.63 13.37
CA CYS A 55 4.86 0.69 12.67
C CYS A 55 4.22 1.34 11.44
N MET A 56 3.65 0.50 10.57
CA MET A 56 2.88 0.93 9.40
C MET A 56 1.55 0.19 9.31
N CYS A 57 0.48 0.94 9.06
CA CYS A 57 -0.80 0.41 8.59
C CYS A 57 -0.88 0.60 7.07
N SER A 58 -1.03 -0.49 6.31
CA SER A 58 -1.14 -0.46 4.84
C SER A 58 -2.47 -1.04 4.37
N PRO A 59 -3.57 -0.27 4.49
CA PRO A 59 -4.88 -0.71 4.01
C PRO A 59 -4.96 -0.66 2.49
N MET A 60 -5.53 -1.70 1.88
CA MET A 60 -5.90 -1.77 0.47
C MET A 60 -4.76 -1.65 -0.53
N VAL A 61 -3.51 -1.84 -0.11
CA VAL A 61 -2.35 -1.87 -1.01
C VAL A 61 -2.56 -2.92 -2.10
N VAL A 62 -2.13 -2.61 -3.32
CA VAL A 62 -2.54 -3.36 -4.51
C VAL A 62 -1.50 -3.26 -5.60
N SER A 63 -1.40 -4.28 -6.45
CA SER A 63 -0.64 -4.19 -7.71
C SER A 63 -1.50 -3.66 -8.85
N MET A 64 -0.91 -2.85 -9.74
CA MET A 64 -1.66 -2.31 -10.87
C MET A 64 -2.01 -3.35 -11.92
N ALA A 65 -1.21 -4.41 -12.07
CA ALA A 65 -1.57 -5.55 -12.90
C ALA A 65 -2.89 -6.17 -12.45
N ALA A 66 -3.07 -6.39 -11.14
CA ALA A 66 -4.32 -6.95 -10.61
C ALA A 66 -5.51 -5.97 -10.75
N ILE A 67 -5.28 -4.67 -10.58
CA ILE A 67 -6.31 -3.64 -10.81
C ILE A 67 -6.75 -3.62 -12.29
N TYR A 68 -5.80 -3.54 -13.21
CA TYR A 68 -6.12 -3.43 -14.63
C TYR A 68 -6.76 -4.71 -15.18
N ASP A 69 -6.32 -5.88 -14.72
CA ASP A 69 -6.96 -7.13 -15.07
C ASP A 69 -8.44 -7.16 -14.62
N ALA A 70 -8.70 -6.82 -13.34
CA ALA A 70 -10.07 -6.76 -12.81
C ALA A 70 -10.94 -5.71 -13.50
N PHE A 71 -10.40 -4.52 -13.70
CA PHE A 71 -11.14 -3.42 -14.31
C PHE A 71 -11.42 -3.65 -15.79
N SER A 72 -10.48 -4.26 -16.53
CA SER A 72 -10.67 -4.60 -17.93
C SER A 72 -11.61 -5.77 -18.12
N GLU A 73 -11.63 -6.76 -17.22
CA GLU A 73 -12.63 -7.83 -17.23
C GLU A 73 -14.05 -7.27 -17.11
N LEU A 74 -14.28 -6.35 -16.16
CA LEU A 74 -15.57 -5.67 -15.97
C LEU A 74 -16.04 -4.90 -17.22
N GLN A 75 -15.11 -4.46 -18.06
CA GLN A 75 -15.40 -3.73 -19.30
C GLN A 75 -15.41 -4.62 -20.55
N GLY A 76 -15.05 -5.91 -20.43
CA GLY A 76 -14.93 -6.82 -21.57
C GLY A 76 -13.73 -6.52 -22.49
N ILE A 77 -12.66 -5.92 -21.95
CA ILE A 77 -11.44 -5.54 -22.69
C ILE A 77 -10.17 -6.17 -22.12
N GLN A 78 -10.30 -7.32 -21.44
CA GLN A 78 -9.18 -7.98 -20.76
C GLN A 78 -8.01 -8.29 -21.71
N ASP A 79 -8.30 -8.65 -22.97
CA ASP A 79 -7.29 -8.97 -24.01
C ASP A 79 -6.37 -7.79 -24.41
N TYR A 80 -6.67 -6.57 -23.97
CA TYR A 80 -5.95 -5.35 -24.36
C TYR A 80 -4.92 -4.85 -23.33
N GLN A 81 -4.49 -5.68 -22.37
CA GLN A 81 -3.51 -5.25 -21.34
C GLN A 81 -2.22 -4.68 -21.93
N GLU A 82 -1.64 -5.34 -22.94
CA GLU A 82 -0.41 -4.87 -23.59
C GLU A 82 -0.60 -3.51 -24.28
N LEU A 83 -1.79 -3.25 -24.82
CA LEU A 83 -2.12 -1.97 -25.42
C LEU A 83 -2.26 -0.87 -24.35
N ILE A 84 -2.86 -1.19 -23.19
CA ILE A 84 -2.91 -0.28 -22.05
C ILE A 84 -1.50 0.09 -21.60
N ASP A 85 -0.61 -0.90 -21.46
CA ASP A 85 0.80 -0.67 -21.12
C ASP A 85 1.51 0.20 -22.16
N LEU A 86 1.29 -0.05 -23.46
CA LEU A 86 1.86 0.76 -24.54
C LEU A 86 1.39 2.22 -24.45
N GLU A 87 0.10 2.47 -24.21
CA GLU A 87 -0.42 3.82 -24.05
C GLU A 87 0.13 4.51 -22.79
N LEU A 88 0.29 3.79 -21.68
CA LEU A 88 0.96 4.31 -20.48
C LEU A 88 2.41 4.72 -20.78
N LEU A 89 3.17 3.89 -21.49
CA LEU A 89 4.55 4.18 -21.86
C LEU A 89 4.66 5.39 -22.79
N LYS A 90 3.75 5.54 -23.77
CA LYS A 90 3.69 6.74 -24.64
C LYS A 90 3.46 8.03 -23.83
N MET A 91 2.73 7.94 -22.72
CA MET A 91 2.52 9.06 -21.80
C MET A 91 3.69 9.27 -20.82
N GLY A 92 4.78 8.51 -20.93
CA GLY A 92 5.92 8.56 -20.01
C GLY A 92 5.66 7.86 -18.67
N GLY A 93 4.67 6.99 -18.63
CA GLY A 93 4.34 6.14 -17.49
C GLY A 93 5.18 4.87 -17.44
N PHE A 94 4.64 3.86 -16.76
CA PHE A 94 5.26 2.56 -16.53
C PHE A 94 4.26 1.47 -16.86
N VAL A 95 4.76 0.27 -17.16
CA VAL A 95 3.87 -0.88 -17.36
C VAL A 95 3.22 -1.31 -16.04
N ALA A 96 2.08 -1.98 -16.09
CA ALA A 96 1.35 -2.45 -14.92
C ALA A 96 2.23 -3.33 -14.00
N ALA A 97 3.11 -4.13 -14.58
CA ALA A 97 4.05 -4.99 -13.87
C ALA A 97 5.16 -4.23 -13.11
N GLU A 98 5.47 -2.99 -13.50
CA GLU A 98 6.41 -2.11 -12.78
C GLU A 98 5.71 -1.38 -11.61
N MET A 99 4.40 -1.15 -11.73
CA MET A 99 3.58 -0.44 -10.76
C MET A 99 2.99 -1.39 -9.71
N THR A 100 3.86 -1.97 -8.88
CA THR A 100 3.45 -2.95 -7.86
C THR A 100 4.24 -2.78 -6.56
N PRO A 101 3.63 -3.03 -5.39
CA PRO A 101 4.36 -3.00 -4.13
C PRO A 101 5.31 -4.20 -4.00
N HIS A 102 5.10 -5.27 -4.77
CA HIS A 102 5.80 -6.54 -4.65
C HIS A 102 7.33 -6.40 -4.78
N HIS A 103 7.79 -5.50 -5.65
CA HIS A 103 9.22 -5.27 -5.86
C HIS A 103 9.91 -4.74 -4.60
N TRP A 104 9.19 -3.99 -3.76
CA TRP A 104 9.74 -3.21 -2.65
C TRP A 104 9.29 -3.73 -1.27
N ALA A 105 8.26 -4.57 -1.22
CA ALA A 105 7.74 -5.18 0.00
C ALA A 105 8.82 -5.85 0.87
N PRO A 106 9.84 -6.55 0.32
CA PRO A 106 10.92 -7.13 1.13
C PRO A 106 11.73 -6.12 1.93
N SER A 107 11.74 -4.84 1.54
CA SER A 107 12.45 -3.77 2.27
C SER A 107 11.65 -3.16 3.41
N VAL A 108 10.36 -3.51 3.54
CA VAL A 108 9.51 -3.06 4.64
C VAL A 108 9.67 -4.03 5.81
N THR A 109 10.51 -3.65 6.77
CA THR A 109 10.92 -4.50 7.90
C THR A 109 10.33 -4.08 9.26
N MET A 110 9.78 -2.87 9.36
CA MET A 110 9.05 -2.42 10.55
C MET A 110 7.71 -3.18 10.70
N PRO A 111 7.11 -3.22 11.90
CA PRO A 111 5.81 -3.86 12.11
C PRO A 111 4.72 -3.37 11.12
N VAL A 112 3.99 -4.29 10.49
CA VAL A 112 2.97 -3.96 9.47
C VAL A 112 1.60 -4.56 9.75
N LEU A 113 0.56 -3.73 9.80
CA LEU A 113 -0.83 -4.16 9.67
C LEU A 113 -1.34 -3.90 8.24
N MET A 114 -1.61 -4.96 7.48
CA MET A 114 -2.32 -4.87 6.20
C MET A 114 -3.81 -5.09 6.41
N LEU A 115 -4.64 -4.27 5.77
CA LEU A 115 -6.10 -4.45 5.76
C LEU A 115 -6.59 -4.59 4.34
N GLN A 116 -7.38 -5.61 4.02
CA GLN A 116 -7.81 -5.91 2.65
C GLN A 116 -9.25 -6.39 2.63
N VAL A 117 -10.01 -6.09 1.58
CA VAL A 117 -11.30 -6.76 1.35
C VAL A 117 -11.04 -8.12 0.71
N LEU A 118 -11.61 -9.18 1.28
CA LEU A 118 -11.33 -10.56 0.87
C LEU A 118 -11.76 -10.86 -0.57
N GLU A 119 -12.95 -10.40 -0.95
CA GLU A 119 -13.54 -10.60 -2.29
C GLU A 119 -13.60 -9.27 -3.06
N ASP A 120 -12.52 -8.50 -3.03
CA ASP A 120 -12.49 -7.14 -3.57
C ASP A 120 -12.65 -7.12 -5.09
N GLU A 121 -13.70 -6.45 -5.58
CA GLU A 121 -14.03 -6.42 -7.02
C GLU A 121 -13.07 -5.57 -7.87
N TRP A 122 -12.21 -4.79 -7.23
CA TRP A 122 -11.24 -3.92 -7.92
C TRP A 122 -9.89 -4.58 -8.12
N THR A 123 -9.63 -5.75 -7.54
CA THR A 123 -8.33 -6.45 -7.65
C THR A 123 -8.55 -7.97 -7.69
N ARG A 124 -7.46 -8.73 -7.64
CA ARG A 124 -7.44 -10.20 -7.58
C ARG A 124 -7.16 -10.68 -6.16
N ASN A 125 -8.03 -10.33 -5.22
CA ASN A 125 -7.94 -10.86 -3.85
C ASN A 125 -8.60 -12.26 -3.77
N PRO A 126 -8.06 -13.17 -2.95
CA PRO A 126 -6.97 -12.96 -1.98
C PRO A 126 -5.55 -12.97 -2.57
N GLU A 127 -5.34 -13.42 -3.80
CA GLU A 127 -4.01 -13.68 -4.38
C GLU A 127 -3.05 -12.49 -4.33
N ASP A 128 -3.47 -11.32 -4.83
CA ASP A 128 -2.62 -10.12 -4.92
C ASP A 128 -2.21 -9.60 -3.53
N ALA A 129 -3.19 -9.47 -2.64
CA ALA A 129 -2.95 -9.04 -1.26
C ALA A 129 -2.12 -10.04 -0.45
N GLN A 130 -2.39 -11.34 -0.59
CA GLN A 130 -1.62 -12.38 0.12
C GLN A 130 -0.18 -12.38 -0.36
N LYS A 131 0.05 -12.29 -1.68
CA LYS A 131 1.40 -12.17 -2.25
C LYS A 131 2.14 -10.95 -1.70
N THR A 132 1.48 -9.79 -1.63
CA THR A 132 2.09 -8.60 -1.02
C THR A 132 2.45 -8.84 0.45
N PHE A 133 1.55 -9.44 1.23
CA PHE A 133 1.79 -9.74 2.64
C PHE A 133 2.95 -10.72 2.84
N ASP A 134 3.00 -11.78 2.05
CA ASP A 134 4.04 -12.81 2.15
C ASP A 134 5.43 -12.23 1.85
N LEU A 135 5.51 -11.32 0.87
CA LEU A 135 6.76 -10.65 0.47
C LEU A 135 7.26 -9.60 1.45
N LEU A 136 6.43 -9.13 2.40
CA LEU A 136 6.89 -8.16 3.40
C LEU A 136 8.09 -8.71 4.18
N GLY A 137 9.13 -7.88 4.32
CA GLY A 137 10.33 -8.19 5.10
C GLY A 137 10.16 -8.08 6.62
N SER A 138 8.96 -7.74 7.10
CA SER A 138 8.65 -7.64 8.53
C SER A 138 8.41 -9.02 9.13
N ASP A 139 9.03 -9.26 10.30
CA ASP A 139 8.75 -10.42 11.14
C ASP A 139 7.50 -10.23 12.01
N ASP A 140 7.05 -8.98 12.22
CA ASP A 140 5.83 -8.62 12.94
C ASP A 140 4.83 -8.05 11.92
N LYS A 141 3.99 -8.92 11.37
CA LYS A 141 3.01 -8.53 10.36
C LYS A 141 1.68 -9.23 10.54
N GLU A 142 0.61 -8.46 10.40
CA GLU A 142 -0.78 -8.91 10.54
C GLU A 142 -1.56 -8.58 9.25
N LEU A 143 -2.38 -9.53 8.76
CA LEU A 143 -3.28 -9.33 7.63
C LEU A 143 -4.74 -9.46 8.08
N PHE A 144 -5.45 -8.34 8.06
CA PHE A 144 -6.86 -8.28 8.40
C PHE A 144 -7.73 -8.32 7.13
N TRP A 145 -8.56 -9.36 7.03
CA TRP A 145 -9.52 -9.50 5.94
C TRP A 145 -10.89 -8.94 6.32
N ILE A 146 -11.31 -7.88 5.62
CA ILE A 146 -12.67 -7.38 5.63
C ILE A 146 -13.53 -8.35 4.79
N LYS A 147 -14.48 -9.00 5.45
CA LYS A 147 -15.38 -10.00 4.85
C LYS A 147 -16.78 -9.42 4.63
N ASN A 148 -17.63 -10.17 3.93
CA ASN A 148 -19.04 -9.83 3.66
C ASN A 148 -19.25 -8.54 2.83
N THR A 149 -18.25 -8.15 2.04
CA THR A 149 -18.36 -7.08 1.04
C THR A 149 -17.37 -7.33 -0.09
N LYS A 150 -17.69 -6.80 -1.26
CA LYS A 150 -16.79 -6.72 -2.42
C LYS A 150 -16.34 -5.28 -2.71
N LYS A 151 -16.88 -4.31 -1.97
CA LYS A 151 -16.79 -2.88 -2.31
C LYS A 151 -15.57 -2.23 -1.65
N ARG A 152 -14.48 -2.11 -2.42
CA ARG A 152 -13.24 -1.42 -2.00
C ARG A 152 -13.50 -0.02 -1.46
N PHE A 153 -14.13 0.84 -2.24
CA PHE A 153 -14.28 2.26 -1.91
C PHE A 153 -15.42 2.54 -0.93
N LYS A 154 -16.54 1.81 -1.03
CA LYS A 154 -17.69 2.02 -0.14
C LYS A 154 -17.42 1.50 1.27
N ASP A 155 -16.83 0.31 1.38
CA ASP A 155 -16.70 -0.39 2.67
C ASP A 155 -15.26 -0.51 3.11
N GLY A 156 -14.35 -0.86 2.21
CA GLY A 156 -12.92 -0.96 2.51
C GLY A 156 -12.27 0.34 2.97
N TYR A 157 -12.38 1.40 2.16
CA TYR A 157 -11.81 2.71 2.48
C TYR A 157 -12.42 3.35 3.73
N ASN A 158 -13.68 3.03 4.02
CA ASN A 158 -14.39 3.54 5.18
C ASN A 158 -14.27 2.61 6.39
N HIS A 159 -13.57 1.48 6.29
CA HIS A 159 -13.51 0.48 7.36
C HIS A 159 -12.87 1.06 8.63
N PHE A 160 -11.72 1.73 8.51
CA PHE A 160 -11.08 2.36 9.67
C PHE A 160 -11.99 3.41 10.34
N GLY A 161 -12.73 4.20 9.56
CA GLY A 161 -13.66 5.18 10.12
C GLY A 161 -14.88 4.57 10.82
N ARG A 162 -15.30 3.35 10.45
CA ARG A 162 -16.46 2.65 11.02
C ARG A 162 -16.08 1.66 12.14
N HIS A 163 -14.89 1.09 12.04
CA HIS A 163 -14.33 0.06 12.91
C HIS A 163 -12.87 0.42 13.23
N PRO A 164 -12.65 1.49 14.01
CA PRO A 164 -11.32 2.01 14.28
C PRO A 164 -10.46 1.07 15.14
N GLU A 165 -11.09 0.12 15.83
CA GLU A 165 -10.48 -0.68 16.89
C GLU A 165 -9.24 -1.43 16.37
N THR A 166 -9.33 -2.08 15.20
CA THR A 166 -8.22 -2.85 14.63
C THR A 166 -6.97 -2.00 14.43
N VAL A 167 -7.12 -0.82 13.82
CA VAL A 167 -5.99 0.07 13.54
C VAL A 167 -5.49 0.74 14.81
N LEU A 168 -6.40 1.22 15.67
CA LEU A 168 -6.01 1.89 16.91
C LEU A 168 -5.30 0.93 17.87
N SER A 169 -5.78 -0.30 18.04
CA SER A 169 -5.11 -1.30 18.88
C SER A 169 -3.73 -1.69 18.34
N TYR A 170 -3.56 -1.73 17.02
CA TYR A 170 -2.24 -1.98 16.42
C TYR A 170 -1.27 -0.81 16.65
N LEU A 171 -1.73 0.42 16.44
CA LEU A 171 -0.94 1.61 16.78
C LEU A 171 -0.61 1.65 18.27
N GLU A 172 -1.56 1.32 19.14
CA GLU A 172 -1.35 1.26 20.59
C GLU A 172 -0.27 0.24 20.98
N LYS A 173 -0.32 -0.98 20.40
CA LYS A 173 0.64 -2.06 20.63
C LYS A 173 2.08 -1.65 20.29
N HIS A 174 2.29 -0.86 19.23
CA HIS A 174 3.63 -0.53 18.71
C HIS A 174 4.11 0.88 19.07
N MET A 175 3.20 1.78 19.44
CA MET A 175 3.51 3.18 19.69
C MET A 175 3.32 3.63 21.15
N ASN A 176 2.92 2.77 22.09
CA ASN A 176 2.89 3.12 23.51
C ASN A 176 4.20 2.85 24.25
#